data_AF-A0A254Q9S1-F1
#
_entry.id   AF-A0A254Q9S1-F1
#
_cell.length_a   1.000
_cell.length_b   1.000
_cell.length_c   1.000
_cell.angle_alpha   90.00
_cell.angle_beta   90.00
_cell.angle_gamma   90.00
#
_symmetry.space_group_name_H-M   'P 1'
#
loop_
_entity.id
_entity.type
_entity.pdbx_description
1 polymer ?
#
loop_
_entity_poly.entity_id
_entity_poly.type
_entity_poly.pdbx_seq_one_letter_code
_entity_poly.pdbx_strand_id
1 'polypeptide(L)'
;MSQYDVAGLYNFLAHTPESGLRKMLVDAKSFTETHFNLMMKIVRAGGEAQFVEHFEKQDFPKIKMGPADVKIKEKFWGEAMNVWNSRGLLTPAVATKAA
;
A
#
# COMPACT_ATOMS: atom_id res chain seq x y z
N MET A 1 -6.42 5.43 -14.54
CA MET A 1 -4.99 5.81 -14.50
C MET A 1 -4.74 6.55 -13.22
N SER A 2 -4.18 5.85 -12.24
CA SER A 2 -3.66 6.44 -11.01
C SER A 2 -2.69 7.57 -11.32
N GLN A 3 -2.74 8.65 -10.53
CA GLN A 3 -1.77 9.75 -10.57
C GLN A 3 -0.36 9.32 -10.14
N TYR A 4 -0.23 8.13 -9.55
CA TYR A 4 1.01 7.61 -8.99
C TYR A 4 1.52 6.38 -9.75
N ASP A 5 2.84 6.17 -9.73
CA ASP A 5 3.45 4.91 -10.16
C ASP A 5 3.21 3.81 -9.10
N VAL A 6 2.01 3.23 -9.16
CA VAL A 6 1.56 2.19 -8.21
C VAL A 6 2.35 0.89 -8.40
N ALA A 7 2.83 0.60 -9.62
CA ALA A 7 3.68 -0.54 -9.89
C ALA A 7 5.04 -0.41 -9.18
N GLY A 8 5.66 0.78 -9.27
CA GLY A 8 6.87 1.11 -8.52
C GLY A 8 6.67 1.00 -7.00
N LEU A 9 5.54 1.50 -6.49
CA LEU A 9 5.18 1.35 -5.08
C LEU A 9 5.08 -0.12 -4.67
N TYR A 10 4.38 -0.96 -5.45
CA TYR A 10 4.28 -2.39 -5.18
C TYR A 10 5.65 -3.05 -5.13
N ASN A 11 6.51 -2.81 -6.12
CA ASN A 11 7.85 -3.40 -6.16
C ASN A 11 8.68 -3.02 -4.93
N PHE A 12 8.61 -1.76 -4.51
CA PHE A 12 9.26 -1.31 -3.29
C PHE A 12 8.71 -2.05 -2.05
N LEU A 13 7.39 -2.12 -1.89
CA LEU A 13 6.75 -2.76 -0.73
C LEU A 13 6.96 -4.29 -0.70
N ALA A 14 7.00 -4.94 -1.86
CA ALA A 14 7.16 -6.39 -1.98
C ALA A 14 8.62 -6.84 -1.77
N HIS A 15 9.59 -6.03 -2.18
CA HIS A 15 11.01 -6.40 -2.16
C HIS A 15 11.82 -5.76 -1.03
N THR A 16 11.30 -4.75 -0.34
CA THR A 16 11.96 -4.18 0.84
C THR A 16 11.74 -5.10 2.06
N PRO A 17 12.79 -5.40 2.86
CA PRO A 17 12.64 -6.17 4.08
C PRO A 17 11.59 -5.58 5.03
N GLU A 18 10.70 -6.42 5.56
CA GLU A 18 9.62 -5.98 6.46
C GLU A 18 10.12 -5.21 7.68
N SER A 19 11.28 -5.59 8.24
CA SER A 19 11.87 -4.90 9.38
C SER A 19 12.26 -3.45 9.05
N GLY A 20 12.67 -3.19 7.80
CA GLY A 20 12.93 -1.85 7.27
C GLY A 20 11.63 -1.08 7.02
N LEU A 21 10.67 -1.71 6.33
CA LEU A 21 9.38 -1.09 6.07
C LEU A 21 8.63 -0.72 7.36
N ARG A 22 8.67 -1.60 8.36
CA ARG A 22 8.04 -1.37 9.66
C ARG A 22 8.65 -0.15 10.37
N LYS A 23 9.97 -0.04 10.40
CA LYS A 23 10.67 1.13 10.98
C LYS A 23 10.35 2.43 10.24
N MET A 24 10.12 2.35 8.94
CA MET A 24 9.85 3.51 8.09
C MET A 24 8.40 3.98 8.16
N LEU A 25 7.45 3.03 8.21
CA LEU A 25 6.03 3.31 8.08
C LEU A 25 5.33 3.40 9.42
N VAL A 26 5.64 2.52 10.38
CA VAL A 26 4.88 2.43 11.63
C VAL A 26 5.29 3.54 12.59
N ASP A 27 4.33 4.38 12.99
CA ASP A 27 4.55 5.52 13.90
C ASP A 27 3.57 5.58 15.08
N ALA A 28 2.81 4.51 15.30
CA ALA A 28 1.81 4.35 16.37
C ALA A 28 0.70 5.42 16.42
N LYS A 29 0.65 6.36 15.46
CA LYS A 29 -0.37 7.40 15.35
C LYS A 29 -1.14 7.27 14.04
N SER A 30 -0.46 7.42 12.92
CA SER A 30 -1.03 7.54 11.59
C SER A 30 -1.00 6.21 10.85
N PHE A 31 0.05 5.42 11.08
CA PHE A 31 0.17 4.08 10.54
C PHE A 31 0.58 3.14 11.67
N THR A 32 -0.39 2.35 12.13
CA THR A 32 -0.17 1.42 13.23
C THR A 32 0.31 0.06 12.73
N GLU A 33 0.70 -0.80 13.67
CA GLU A 33 1.04 -2.20 13.41
C GLU A 33 -0.08 -2.94 12.65
N THR A 34 -1.36 -2.63 12.93
CA THR A 34 -2.50 -3.19 12.20
C THR A 34 -2.50 -2.78 10.73
N HIS A 35 -2.19 -1.52 10.43
CA HIS A 35 -2.09 -1.04 9.05
C HIS A 35 -0.97 -1.74 8.31
N PHE A 36 0.19 -1.86 8.95
CA PHE A 36 1.33 -2.57 8.39
C PHE A 36 1.00 -4.03 8.07
N ASN A 37 0.37 -4.74 9.00
CA ASN A 37 0.02 -6.14 8.79
C ASN A 37 -1.04 -6.31 7.70
N LEU A 38 -2.04 -5.42 7.61
CA LEU A 38 -3.02 -5.43 6.52
C LEU A 38 -2.37 -5.12 5.16
N MET A 39 -1.49 -4.12 5.10
CA MET A 39 -0.71 -3.80 3.91
C MET A 39 0.09 -5.02 3.42
N MET A 40 0.82 -5.69 4.31
CA MET A 40 1.60 -6.88 3.92
C MET A 40 0.70 -8.03 3.45
N LYS A 41 -0.51 -8.19 4.00
CA LYS A 41 -1.49 -9.16 3.48
C LYS A 41 -1.91 -8.83 2.05
N ILE A 42 -2.18 -7.55 1.76
CA ILE A 42 -2.60 -7.09 0.43
C ILE A 42 -1.47 -7.29 -0.59
N VAL A 43 -0.25 -6.85 -0.27
CA VAL A 43 0.94 -6.98 -1.13
C VAL A 43 1.24 -8.46 -1.44
N ARG A 44 0.97 -9.37 -0.50
CA ARG A 44 1.20 -10.82 -0.67
C ARG A 44 0.05 -11.60 -1.30
N ALA A 45 -1.15 -11.01 -1.36
CA ALA A 45 -2.35 -11.71 -1.81
C ALA A 45 -2.30 -12.03 -3.31
N GLY A 46 -1.57 -11.20 -4.06
CA GLY A 46 -1.47 -11.25 -5.50
C GLY A 46 -0.12 -10.74 -5.99
N GLY A 47 -0.02 -10.54 -7.30
CA GLY A 47 1.09 -9.85 -7.92
C GLY A 47 0.83 -8.35 -8.13
N GLU A 48 1.79 -7.68 -8.73
CA GLU A 48 1.75 -6.24 -9.03
C GLU A 48 0.43 -5.80 -9.68
N ALA A 49 -0.01 -6.49 -10.74
CA ALA A 49 -1.23 -6.13 -11.47
C ALA A 49 -2.48 -6.11 -10.58
N GLN A 50 -2.61 -7.10 -9.68
CA GLN A 50 -3.75 -7.15 -8.74
C GLN A 50 -3.62 -6.05 -7.67
N PHE A 51 -2.41 -5.78 -7.18
CA PHE A 51 -2.20 -4.68 -6.25
C PHE A 51 -2.59 -3.34 -6.88
N VAL A 52 -2.18 -3.08 -8.12
CA VAL A 52 -2.54 -1.87 -8.87
C VAL A 52 -4.05 -1.76 -9.01
N GLU A 53 -4.71 -2.85 -9.41
CA GLU A 53 -6.17 -2.87 -9.54
C GLU A 53 -6.88 -2.53 -8.21
N HIS A 54 -6.45 -3.15 -7.11
CA HIS A 54 -7.05 -2.94 -5.79
C HIS A 54 -6.76 -1.55 -5.22
N PHE A 55 -5.57 -1.01 -5.48
CA PHE A 55 -5.21 0.35 -5.12
C PHE A 55 -6.10 1.36 -5.87
N GLU A 56 -6.29 1.18 -7.18
CA GLU A 56 -7.11 2.11 -7.99
C GLU A 56 -8.60 2.06 -7.62
N LYS A 57 -9.12 0.86 -7.33
CA LYS A 57 -10.51 0.67 -6.91
C LYS A 57 -10.75 0.99 -5.44
N GLN A 58 -9.68 1.15 -4.66
CA GLN A 58 -9.71 1.24 -3.21
C GLN A 58 -10.51 0.10 -2.56
N ASP A 59 -10.45 -1.09 -3.16
CA ASP A 59 -11.03 -2.32 -2.64
C ASP A 59 -9.91 -3.25 -2.16
N PHE A 60 -10.25 -4.50 -1.83
CA PHE A 60 -9.29 -5.43 -1.25
C PHE A 60 -9.26 -6.74 -2.03
N PRO A 61 -8.08 -7.36 -2.17
CA PRO A 61 -7.98 -8.71 -2.66
C PRO A 61 -8.72 -9.67 -1.73
N LYS A 62 -8.94 -10.90 -2.20
CA LYS A 62 -9.56 -11.95 -1.40
C LYS A 62 -8.59 -12.43 -0.30
N ILE A 63 -8.54 -11.68 0.80
CA ILE A 63 -7.68 -11.95 1.97
C ILE A 63 -8.50 -12.20 3.24
N LYS A 64 -7.95 -13.01 4.14
CA LYS A 64 -8.54 -13.22 5.47
C LYS A 64 -8.26 -12.00 6.36
N MET A 65 -9.29 -11.19 6.55
CA MET A 65 -9.27 -10.07 7.49
C MET A 65 -9.66 -10.53 8.89
N GLY A 66 -8.86 -10.13 9.89
CA GLY A 66 -9.21 -10.29 11.30
C GLY A 66 -10.06 -9.12 11.82
N PRO A 67 -10.55 -9.19 13.07
CA PRO A 67 -11.36 -8.13 13.65
C PRO A 67 -10.68 -6.76 13.68
N ALA A 68 -9.35 -6.71 13.83
CA ALA A 68 -8.58 -5.46 13.80
C ALA A 68 -8.50 -4.86 12.39
N ASP A 69 -8.32 -5.69 11.36
CA ASP A 69 -8.30 -5.26 9.96
C ASP A 69 -9.66 -4.68 9.56
N VAL A 70 -10.76 -5.35 9.95
CA VAL A 70 -12.13 -4.93 9.65
C VAL A 70 -12.44 -3.54 10.22
N LYS A 71 -11.87 -3.18 11.38
CA LYS A 71 -12.06 -1.85 11.99
C LYS A 71 -11.40 -0.73 11.21
N ILE A 72 -10.32 -1.01 10.48
CA ILE A 72 -9.56 0.00 9.73
C ILE A 72 -9.84 -0.06 8.21
N LYS A 73 -10.47 -1.14 7.71
CA LYS A 73 -10.64 -1.40 6.27
C LYS A 73 -11.19 -0.20 5.48
N GLU A 74 -12.14 0.54 6.05
CA GLU A 74 -12.83 1.63 5.33
C GLU A 74 -11.97 2.87 5.18
N LYS A 75 -10.93 3.02 6.02
CA LYS A 75 -10.02 4.16 6.01
C LYS A 75 -8.61 3.79 5.55
N PHE A 76 -8.30 2.50 5.51
CA PHE A 76 -6.96 1.97 5.26
C PHE A 76 -6.30 2.60 4.04
N TRP A 77 -6.94 2.61 2.87
CA TRP A 77 -6.31 3.15 1.65
C TRP A 77 -6.01 4.64 1.78
N GLY A 78 -6.94 5.43 2.34
CA GLY A 78 -6.71 6.87 2.56
C GLY A 78 -5.58 7.13 3.55
N GLU A 79 -5.55 6.42 4.67
CA GLU A 79 -4.51 6.55 5.69
C GLU A 79 -3.14 6.06 5.17
N ALA A 80 -3.11 4.95 4.44
CA ALA A 80 -1.91 4.41 3.82
C ALA A 80 -1.35 5.36 2.76
N MET A 81 -2.19 5.91 1.88
CA MET A 81 -1.77 6.89 0.87
C MET A 81 -1.23 8.17 1.51
N ASN A 82 -1.85 8.67 2.57
CA ASN A 82 -1.34 9.84 3.31
C ASN A 82 0.07 9.56 3.86
N VAL A 83 0.27 8.38 4.44
CA VAL A 83 1.56 7.98 5.01
C VAL A 83 2.60 7.78 3.89
N TRP A 84 2.28 7.01 2.85
CA TRP A 84 3.16 6.80 1.70
C TRP A 84 3.57 8.11 1.04
N ASN A 85 2.63 9.06 0.89
CA ASN A 85 2.94 10.40 0.38
C ASN A 85 3.89 11.15 1.32
N SER A 86 3.62 11.16 2.63
CA SER A 86 4.47 11.84 3.63
C SER A 86 5.88 11.26 3.74
N ARG A 87 6.06 9.99 3.36
CA ARG A 87 7.34 9.27 3.35
C ARG A 87 8.03 9.29 1.98
N GLY A 88 7.46 9.95 0.98
CA GLY A 88 8.03 10.06 -0.36
C GLY A 88 7.96 8.77 -1.19
N LEU A 89 7.04 7.86 -0.87
CA LEU A 89 6.86 6.59 -1.58
C LEU A 89 5.89 6.69 -2.77
N LEU A 90 5.01 7.69 -2.78
CA LEU A 90 4.13 7.95 -3.91
C LEU A 90 4.85 8.83 -4.93
N THR A 91 5.41 8.20 -5.95
CA THR A 91 6.00 8.89 -7.10
C THR A 91 4.94 9.17 -8.16
N PRO A 92 5.02 10.29 -8.89
CA PRO A 92 4.09 10.55 -10.00
C PRO A 92 4.19 9.45 -11.06
N ALA A 93 3.05 9.06 -11.64
CA ALA A 93 3.05 8.23 -12.84
C ALA A 93 3.73 9.02 -13.96
N VAL A 94 4.99 8.72 -14.26
CA VAL A 94 5.67 9.34 -15.41
C VAL A 94 4.92 8.85 -16.64
N ALA A 95 4.23 9.76 -17.34
CA ALA A 95 3.70 9.44 -18.64
C ALA A 95 4.90 9.06 -19.51
N THR A 96 5.05 7.77 -19.82
CA THR A 96 5.99 7.30 -20.83
C THR A 96 5.63 8.04 -22.11
N LYS A 97 6.30 9.16 -22.40
CA LYS A 97 6.30 9.72 -23.74
C LYS A 97 7.01 8.65 -24.57
N ALA A 98 6.23 7.88 -25.31
CA ALA A 98 6.74 7.14 -26.45
C ALA A 98 7.56 8.13 -27.28
N ALA A 99 8.87 7.88 -27.32
CA ALA A 99 9.77 8.54 -28.26
C ALA A 99 9.62 7.88 -29.63
#